data_AF-A0A7X8EAW4-F1
#
_entry.id   AF-A0A7X8EAW4-F1
#
_cell.length_a   1.000
_cell.length_b   1.000
_cell.length_c   1.000
_cell.angle_alpha   90.00
_cell.angle_beta   90.00
_cell.angle_gamma   90.00
#
_symmetry.space_group_name_H-M   'P 1'
#
loop_
_entity.id
_entity.type
_entity.pdbx_description
1 polymer ?
#
loop_
_entity_poly.entity_id
_entity_poly.type
_entity_poly.pdbx_seq_one_letter_code
_entity_poly.pdbx_strand_id
1 'polypeptide(L)'
;ILKVSQGVIVPQPRPIHYSPEIEKLVEKLIPPLEKILNGQLDPRWTALRLLEGDDSLIKAICHYLSPSIEELEVKLKHELKASTV
;
A
#
# COMPACT_ATOMS: atom_id res chain seq x y z
N ILE A 1 8.51 19.06 -20.12
CA ILE A 1 8.70 17.87 -19.27
C ILE A 1 10.01 17.95 -18.49
N LEU A 2 11.17 18.21 -19.15
CA LEU A 2 12.49 18.24 -18.49
C LEU A 2 12.57 19.06 -17.19
N LYS A 3 12.00 20.28 -17.18
CA LYS A 3 12.01 21.16 -16.00
C LYS A 3 11.16 20.64 -14.83
N VAL A 4 10.13 19.84 -15.09
CA VAL A 4 9.29 19.21 -14.06
C VAL A 4 10.02 18.01 -13.44
N SER A 5 10.62 17.16 -14.27
CA SER A 5 11.39 16.00 -13.80
C SER A 5 12.68 16.38 -13.08
N GLN A 6 13.25 17.55 -13.39
CA GLN A 6 14.40 18.13 -12.71
C GLN A 6 14.04 18.87 -11.42
N GLY A 7 12.75 18.94 -11.04
CA GLY A 7 12.29 19.65 -9.84
C GLY A 7 12.34 21.19 -9.94
N VAL A 8 12.67 21.74 -11.12
CA VAL A 8 12.67 23.19 -11.38
C VAL A 8 11.25 23.76 -11.32
N ILE A 9 10.25 22.94 -11.64
CA ILE A 9 8.84 23.27 -11.47
C ILE A 9 8.23 22.18 -10.58
N VAL A 10 7.72 22.58 -9.42
CA VAL A 10 6.92 21.71 -8.53
C VAL A 10 5.44 22.01 -8.80
N PRO A 11 4.74 21.18 -9.60
CA PRO A 11 3.33 21.39 -9.85
C PRO A 11 2.51 21.10 -8.60
N GLN A 12 1.44 21.86 -8.40
CA GLN A 12 0.39 21.55 -7.43
C GLN A 12 -0.82 21.02 -8.20
N PRO A 13 -0.93 19.70 -8.41
CA PRO A 13 -2.05 19.13 -9.15
C PRO A 13 -3.36 19.41 -8.40
N ARG A 14 -4.41 19.75 -9.16
CA ARG A 14 -5.73 19.97 -8.59
C ARG A 14 -6.28 18.65 -8.04
N PRO A 15 -6.76 18.61 -6.78
CA PRO A 15 -7.32 17.40 -6.21
C PRO A 15 -8.59 17.00 -6.96
N ILE A 16 -8.67 15.71 -7.29
CA ILE A 16 -9.85 15.10 -7.93
C ILE A 16 -10.85 14.79 -6.83
N HIS A 17 -12.05 15.36 -6.97
CA HIS A 17 -13.20 15.11 -6.10
C HIS A 17 -14.11 14.11 -6.80
N TYR A 18 -14.33 12.94 -6.19
CA TYR A 18 -15.24 11.93 -6.71
C TYR A 18 -16.69 12.25 -6.32
N SER A 19 -17.64 11.42 -6.76
CA SER A 19 -19.03 11.56 -6.34
C SER A 19 -19.14 11.42 -4.80
N PRO A 20 -20.14 12.05 -4.16
CA PRO A 20 -20.32 11.98 -2.71
C PRO A 20 -20.45 10.54 -2.17
N GLU A 21 -20.92 9.61 -3.00
CA GLU A 21 -21.02 8.20 -2.64
C GLU A 21 -19.64 7.54 -2.52
N ILE A 22 -18.75 7.80 -3.49
CA ILE A 22 -17.38 7.26 -3.48
C ILE A 22 -16.58 7.86 -2.33
N GLU A 23 -16.63 9.18 -2.12
CA GLU A 23 -15.89 9.82 -1.02
C GLU A 23 -16.36 9.29 0.35
N LYS A 24 -17.65 9.03 0.54
CA LYS A 24 -18.16 8.38 1.78
C LYS A 24 -17.62 6.96 1.99
N LEU A 25 -17.43 6.19 0.92
CA LEU A 25 -16.84 4.85 1.01
C LEU A 25 -15.35 4.96 1.31
N VAL A 26 -14.64 5.89 0.68
CA VAL A 26 -13.23 6.19 0.93
C VAL A 26 -13.01 6.58 2.40
N GLU A 27 -13.80 7.50 2.94
CA GLU A 27 -13.71 7.91 4.35
C GLU A 27 -13.86 6.75 5.33
N LYS A 28 -14.71 5.77 5.01
CA LYS A 28 -14.88 4.56 5.84
C LYS A 28 -13.67 3.62 5.76
N LEU A 29 -12.95 3.62 4.64
CA LEU A 29 -11.79 2.76 4.41
C LEU A 29 -10.49 3.36 4.97
N ILE A 30 -10.41 4.68 5.14
CA ILE A 30 -9.19 5.35 5.64
C ILE A 30 -8.73 4.82 7.01
N PRO A 31 -9.56 4.77 8.07
CA PRO A 31 -9.10 4.37 9.41
C PRO A 31 -8.48 2.96 9.50
N PRO A 32 -9.05 1.89 8.89
CA PRO A 32 -8.38 0.59 8.88
C PRO A 32 -7.12 0.60 8.00
N LEU A 33 -7.11 1.35 6.89
CA LEU A 33 -5.94 1.44 6.01
C LEU A 33 -4.77 2.16 6.67
N GLU A 34 -4.99 3.23 7.43
CA GLU A 34 -3.91 3.90 8.17
C GLU A 34 -3.14 2.93 9.07
N LYS A 35 -3.85 2.01 9.73
CA LYS A 35 -3.26 0.97 10.60
C LYS A 35 -2.48 -0.08 9.81
N ILE A 36 -3.02 -0.52 8.68
CA ILE A 36 -2.43 -1.59 7.86
C ILE A 36 -1.21 -1.07 7.08
N LEU A 37 -1.33 0.13 6.50
CA LEU A 37 -0.30 0.73 5.67
C LEU A 37 0.87 1.27 6.49
N ASN A 38 0.65 1.60 7.76
CA ASN A 38 1.68 2.10 8.69
C ASN A 38 2.56 3.21 8.07
N GLY A 39 1.93 4.14 7.32
CA GLY A 39 2.60 5.24 6.65
C GLY A 39 3.37 4.90 5.36
N GLN A 40 3.36 3.65 4.89
CA GLN A 40 4.06 3.25 3.66
C GLN A 40 3.35 3.70 2.38
N LEU A 41 2.02 3.82 2.41
CA LEU A 41 1.19 4.27 1.29
C LEU A 41 0.14 5.26 1.77
N ASP A 42 -0.30 6.12 0.84
CA ASP A 42 -1.40 7.06 1.11
C ASP A 42 -2.73 6.30 1.31
N PRO A 43 -3.40 6.44 2.47
CA PRO A 43 -4.64 5.71 2.76
C PRO A 43 -5.78 6.06 1.82
N ARG A 44 -5.90 7.34 1.41
CA ARG A 44 -6.96 7.79 0.51
C ARG A 44 -6.78 7.21 -0.88
N TRP A 45 -5.57 7.28 -1.42
CA TRP A 45 -5.22 6.69 -2.71
C TRP A 45 -5.47 5.18 -2.71
N THR A 46 -5.08 4.49 -1.64
CA THR A 46 -5.28 3.05 -1.49
C THR A 46 -6.77 2.69 -1.44
N ALA A 47 -7.59 3.46 -0.71
CA ALA A 47 -9.04 3.28 -0.66
C ALA A 47 -9.68 3.46 -2.04
N LEU A 48 -9.26 4.46 -2.81
CA LEU A 48 -9.73 4.65 -4.19
C LEU A 48 -9.40 3.46 -5.07
N ARG A 49 -8.17 2.93 -4.98
CA ARG A 49 -7.74 1.75 -5.74
C ARG A 49 -8.52 0.49 -5.36
N LEU A 50 -8.86 0.33 -4.09
CA LEU A 50 -9.72 -0.77 -3.63
C LEU A 50 -11.11 -0.71 -4.25
N LEU A 51 -11.70 0.49 -4.37
CA LEU A 51 -13.02 0.68 -4.95
C LEU A 51 -13.04 0.44 -6.47
N GLU A 52 -11.90 0.54 -7.15
CA GLU A 52 -11.76 0.22 -8.58
C GLU A 52 -11.75 -1.30 -8.85
N GLY A 53 -11.53 -2.14 -7.83
CA GLY A 53 -11.59 -3.60 -7.95
C GLY A 53 -10.37 -4.25 -8.62
N ASP A 54 -9.21 -3.61 -8.61
CA ASP A 54 -7.98 -4.21 -9.14
C ASP A 54 -7.32 -5.17 -8.12
N ASP A 55 -7.76 -6.42 -8.15
CA ASP A 55 -7.24 -7.49 -7.30
C ASP A 55 -5.72 -7.71 -7.45
N SER A 56 -5.14 -7.40 -8.61
CA SER A 56 -3.71 -7.61 -8.86
C SER A 56 -2.86 -6.61 -8.07
N LEU A 57 -3.32 -5.36 -8.01
CA LEU A 57 -2.72 -4.31 -7.20
C LEU A 57 -2.85 -4.62 -5.71
N ILE A 58 -4.01 -5.09 -5.26
CA ILE A 58 -4.21 -5.44 -3.84
C ILE A 58 -3.28 -6.57 -3.43
N LYS A 59 -3.11 -7.60 -4.26
CA LYS A 59 -2.15 -8.68 -4.00
C LYS A 59 -0.72 -8.17 -3.88
N ALA A 60 -0.31 -7.27 -4.79
CA ALA A 60 1.02 -6.67 -4.75
C ALA A 60 1.24 -5.83 -3.48
N ILE A 61 0.25 -5.03 -3.09
CA ILE A 61 0.28 -4.23 -1.85
C ILE A 61 0.38 -5.16 -0.64
N CYS A 62 -0.44 -6.20 -0.54
CA CYS A 62 -0.40 -7.15 0.57
C CYS A 62 0.94 -7.89 0.66
N HIS A 63 1.52 -8.28 -0.48
CA HIS A 63 2.85 -8.90 -0.52
C HIS A 63 3.92 -7.94 -0.02
N TYR A 64 3.91 -6.68 -0.46
CA TYR A 64 4.89 -5.68 -0.05
C TYR A 64 4.77 -5.30 1.44
N LEU A 65 3.54 -5.16 1.93
CA LEU A 65 3.24 -4.79 3.32
C LEU A 65 3.47 -5.93 4.32
N SER A 66 3.62 -7.18 3.85
CA SER A 66 3.88 -8.36 4.68
C SER A 66 5.38 -8.67 4.66
N PRO A 67 6.18 -8.19 5.62
CA PRO A 67 7.62 -8.33 5.51
C PRO A 67 8.12 -9.74 5.86
N SER A 68 7.28 -10.72 6.22
CA SER A 68 7.83 -11.80 7.05
C SER A 68 7.16 -13.17 7.10
N ILE A 69 6.20 -13.58 6.26
CA ILE A 69 5.86 -15.02 6.26
C ILE A 69 7.00 -15.83 5.62
N GLU A 70 7.52 -15.38 4.48
CA GLU A 70 8.63 -16.07 3.79
C GLU A 70 9.96 -15.95 4.56
N GLU A 71 10.27 -14.78 5.15
CA GLU A 71 11.46 -14.63 6.00
C GLU A 71 11.38 -15.44 7.30
N LEU A 72 10.19 -15.58 7.91
CA LEU A 72 9.99 -16.43 9.08
C LEU A 72 10.08 -17.92 8.71
N GLU A 73 9.54 -18.33 7.57
CA GLU A 73 9.64 -19.73 7.10
C GLU A 73 11.10 -20.13 6.83
N VAL A 74 11.89 -19.24 6.23
CA VAL A 74 13.33 -19.46 6.01
C VAL A 74 14.09 -19.53 7.34
N LYS A 75 13.80 -18.65 8.30
CA LYS A 75 14.39 -18.69 9.64
C LYS A 75 14.03 -19.96 10.40
N LEU A 76 12.76 -20.38 10.38
CA LEU A 76 12.28 -21.62 11.02
C LEU A 76 12.95 -22.88 10.43
N LYS A 77 13.10 -22.95 9.11
CA LYS A 77 13.80 -24.06 8.44
C LYS A 77 15.28 -24.12 8.79
N HIS A 78 15.92 -22.98 9.08
CA HIS A 78 17.32 -22.92 9.50
C HIS A 78 17.51 -23.40 10.95
N GLU A 79 16.64 -22.97 11.87
CA GLU A 79 16.67 -23.36 13.29
C GLU A 79 16.39 -24.87 13.51
N LEU A 80 15.44 -25.46 12.76
CA LEU A 80 15.14 -26.89 12.85
C LEU A 80 16.30 -27.79 12.40
N LYS A 81 17.14 -27.32 11.46
CA LYS A 81 18.35 -28.03 11.01
C LYS A 81 19.50 -27.93 12.01
N ALA A 82 19.59 -26.84 12.77
CA ALA A 82 20.63 -26.64 13.77
C ALA A 82 20.41 -27.47 15.05
N SER A 83 19.17 -27.90 15.32
CA SER A 83 18.82 -28.68 16.52
C SER A 83 18.86 -30.22 16.31
N THR A 84 19.28 -30.71 15.14
CA THR A 84 19.36 -32.17 14.84
C THR A 84 20.82 -32.68 14.79
N VAL A 85 21.76 -32.06 15.50
CA VAL A 85 23.13 -32.58 15.69
C VAL A 85 23.43 -32.76 17.16
#